data_AF-A0A8T6X2R3-F1
#
_entry.id   AF-A0A8T6X2R3-F1
#
_cell.length_a   1.000
_cell.length_b   1.000
_cell.length_c   1.000
_cell.angle_alpha   90.00
_cell.angle_beta   90.00
_cell.angle_gamma   90.00
#
_symmetry.space_group_name_H-M   'P 1'
#
loop_
_entity.id
_entity.type
_entity.pdbx_description
1 polymer ?
#
loop_
_entity_poly.entity_id
_entity_poly.type
_entity_poly.pdbx_seq_one_letter_code
_entity_poly.pdbx_strand_id
1 'polypeptide(L)'
;MGHQGGTCSNLNARFPPRVMGMPEEFLEVVELGFRSSTEGGDRETWLSLTEMTGKGRVPVVVDYNTLVWVYGGSLGDVYEVEGDRGRVYEMEVVGVMEMSIFGGSFLTSLDLVERVYPDSAAYTYFLFDSGAMSPEKLAKELETAFGDLGLDARTTVEVVQENLGYELSFLRLFQAYLALGLVVGALGLGALAAREVQDRRREIGGMKALGWPGRMVWQTFLSEQVWFAIAGVLVGIIGAAIAIVAVSPGWLGSLTAIYFPAGTVAMLALAMVGAAGLGALVAARDAARVSAADAMRSSQ
;
A
#
# COMPACT_ATOMS: atom_id res chain seq x y z
N MET A 1 39.98 -18.62 -2.14
CA MET A 1 39.06 -18.81 -1.01
C MET A 1 37.68 -19.04 -1.61
N GLY A 2 36.95 -20.03 -1.10
CA GLY A 2 35.90 -20.75 -1.83
C GLY A 2 34.68 -19.92 -2.27
N HIS A 3 34.31 -20.07 -3.55
CA HIS A 3 33.00 -19.73 -4.09
C HIS A 3 31.91 -20.49 -3.31
N GLN A 4 31.05 -19.76 -2.61
CA GLN A 4 29.76 -20.28 -2.16
C GLN A 4 28.68 -19.41 -2.77
N GLY A 5 28.30 -19.75 -4.01
CA GLY A 5 27.01 -19.34 -4.52
C GLY A 5 25.88 -19.95 -3.66
N GLY A 6 24.75 -19.27 -3.60
CA GLY A 6 23.56 -19.74 -2.88
C GLY A 6 23.18 -21.17 -3.28
N THR A 7 23.36 -22.12 -2.37
CA THR A 7 22.90 -23.51 -2.50
C THR A 7 21.87 -23.78 -1.41
N CYS A 8 20.97 -24.75 -1.62
CA CYS A 8 19.93 -25.10 -0.63
C CYS A 8 20.48 -25.48 0.77
N SER A 9 21.79 -25.72 0.92
CA SER A 9 22.45 -25.95 2.22
C SER A 9 22.98 -24.69 2.90
N ASN A 10 23.03 -23.54 2.21
CA ASN A 10 23.50 -22.28 2.77
C ASN A 10 22.55 -21.14 2.40
N LEU A 11 21.50 -20.96 3.23
CA LEU A 11 20.56 -19.84 3.12
C LEU A 11 21.20 -18.45 3.30
N ASN A 12 22.42 -18.38 3.87
CA ASN A 12 23.13 -17.12 4.09
C ASN A 12 24.13 -16.79 2.97
N ALA A 13 24.31 -17.66 1.98
CA ALA A 13 25.16 -17.36 0.83
C ALA A 13 24.43 -16.35 -0.07
N ARG A 14 25.09 -15.23 -0.35
CA ARG A 14 24.58 -14.22 -1.29
C ARG A 14 24.44 -14.87 -2.66
N PHE A 15 23.22 -14.87 -3.19
CA PHE A 15 23.00 -15.27 -4.58
C PHE A 15 23.77 -14.31 -5.48
N PRO A 16 24.39 -14.79 -6.57
CA PRO A 16 24.98 -13.89 -7.55
C PRO A 16 23.90 -12.92 -8.04
N PRO A 17 24.20 -11.61 -8.13
CA PRO A 17 23.21 -10.63 -8.52
C PRO A 17 22.70 -10.94 -9.91
N ARG A 18 21.38 -10.88 -10.06
CA ARG A 18 20.74 -10.96 -11.37
C ARG A 18 20.99 -9.65 -12.09
N VAL A 19 21.60 -9.71 -13.28
CA VAL A 19 21.97 -8.51 -14.05
C VAL A 19 21.03 -8.38 -15.24
N MET A 20 20.52 -7.17 -15.47
CA MET A 20 19.65 -6.84 -16.59
C MET A 20 20.26 -5.71 -17.41
N GLY A 21 20.34 -5.93 -18.72
CA GLY A 21 20.84 -4.96 -19.67
C GLY A 21 19.70 -4.10 -20.19
N MET A 22 19.85 -2.78 -20.07
CA MET A 22 18.92 -1.79 -20.56
C MET A 22 19.38 -1.27 -21.93
N PRO A 23 18.52 -1.29 -22.95
CA PRO A 23 18.87 -0.72 -24.25
C PRO A 23 19.08 0.78 -24.12
N GLU A 24 19.91 1.35 -25.00
CA GLU A 24 20.23 2.79 -25.00
C GLU A 24 18.97 3.66 -25.08
N GLU A 25 17.99 3.26 -25.91
CA GLU A 25 16.69 3.92 -26.02
C GLU A 25 15.96 4.05 -24.67
N PHE A 26 16.04 3.01 -23.81
CA PHE A 26 15.44 3.05 -22.48
C PHE A 26 16.22 4.00 -21.56
N LEU A 27 17.54 3.93 -21.57
CA LEU A 27 18.40 4.80 -20.77
C LEU A 27 18.20 6.28 -21.12
N GLU A 28 17.78 6.58 -22.36
CA GLU A 28 17.51 7.95 -22.80
C GLU A 28 16.19 8.55 -22.32
N VAL A 29 15.15 7.72 -22.19
CA VAL A 29 13.77 8.18 -21.92
C VAL A 29 13.28 7.88 -20.51
N VAL A 30 14.02 7.08 -19.73
CA VAL A 30 13.60 6.68 -18.38
C VAL A 30 13.54 7.87 -17.41
N GLU A 31 12.41 8.00 -16.73
CA GLU A 31 12.17 9.03 -15.69
C GLU A 31 12.19 8.45 -14.26
N LEU A 32 12.71 7.24 -14.08
CA LEU A 32 12.89 6.65 -12.76
C LEU A 32 13.99 7.40 -11.99
N GLY A 33 13.61 7.99 -10.86
CA GLY A 33 14.50 8.78 -10.01
C GLY A 33 15.36 7.94 -9.06
N PHE A 34 16.41 8.58 -8.54
CA PHE A 34 17.35 7.99 -7.60
C PHE A 34 17.21 8.59 -6.20
N ARG A 35 17.30 7.71 -5.20
CA ARG A 35 17.41 8.11 -3.80
C ARG A 35 18.83 8.60 -3.47
N SER A 36 19.83 8.00 -4.12
CA SER A 36 21.22 8.43 -4.06
C SER A 36 21.97 8.02 -5.31
N SER A 37 22.97 8.82 -5.71
CA SER A 37 23.79 8.59 -6.91
C SER A 37 25.19 9.17 -6.74
N THR A 38 26.16 8.60 -7.44
CA THR A 38 27.52 9.16 -7.59
C THR A 38 27.58 10.35 -8.55
N GLU A 39 26.69 10.40 -9.54
CA GLU A 39 26.69 11.43 -10.61
C GLU A 39 25.84 12.67 -10.28
N GLY A 40 25.19 12.71 -9.13
CA GLY A 40 24.44 13.88 -8.63
C GLY A 40 23.06 14.10 -9.25
N GLY A 41 22.85 13.80 -10.55
CA GLY A 41 21.55 13.90 -11.22
C GLY A 41 21.05 12.59 -11.83
N ASP A 42 19.73 12.42 -11.89
CA ASP A 42 19.09 11.17 -12.34
C ASP A 42 19.47 10.80 -13.79
N ARG A 43 19.43 11.78 -14.70
CA ARG A 43 19.78 11.57 -16.12
C ARG A 43 21.25 11.18 -16.31
N GLU A 44 22.15 11.86 -15.59
CA GLU A 44 23.59 11.59 -15.64
C GLU A 44 23.90 10.20 -15.08
N THR A 45 23.17 9.77 -14.05
CA THR A 45 23.28 8.42 -13.46
C THR A 45 22.87 7.33 -14.45
N TRP A 46 21.80 7.52 -15.21
CA TRP A 46 21.40 6.55 -16.23
C TRP A 46 22.41 6.47 -17.38
N LEU A 47 22.95 7.62 -17.81
CA LEU A 47 23.93 7.68 -18.90
C LEU A 47 25.30 7.09 -18.49
N SER A 48 25.69 7.18 -17.23
CA SER A 48 26.96 6.61 -16.75
C SER A 48 27.02 5.09 -16.89
N LEU A 49 25.89 4.40 -17.09
CA LEU A 49 25.82 2.95 -17.29
C LEU A 49 26.34 2.47 -18.64
N THR A 50 26.56 3.38 -19.59
CA THR A 50 27.00 3.05 -20.96
C THR A 50 28.50 2.72 -21.05
N GLU A 51 29.31 3.22 -20.11
CA GLU A 51 30.75 3.01 -20.08
C GLU A 51 31.19 2.33 -18.79
N MET A 52 32.35 1.64 -18.80
CA MET A 52 32.93 1.14 -17.55
C MET A 52 33.41 2.31 -16.68
N THR A 53 33.34 2.17 -15.36
CA THR A 53 33.85 3.19 -14.43
C THR A 53 35.36 3.39 -14.64
N GLY A 54 35.91 4.52 -14.17
CA GLY A 54 37.34 4.81 -14.27
C GLY A 54 38.28 3.77 -13.61
N LYS A 55 37.73 2.82 -12.85
CA LYS A 55 38.43 1.68 -12.24
C LYS A 55 38.32 0.38 -13.06
N GLY A 56 37.68 0.41 -14.24
CA GLY A 56 37.43 -0.77 -15.07
C GLY A 56 36.30 -1.66 -14.56
N ARG A 57 35.33 -1.09 -13.82
CA ARG A 57 34.19 -1.83 -13.24
C ARG A 57 32.94 -1.57 -14.05
N VAL A 58 32.01 -2.53 -14.03
CA VAL A 58 30.70 -2.38 -14.67
C VAL A 58 29.81 -1.55 -13.74
N PRO A 59 29.41 -0.32 -14.11
CA PRO A 59 28.49 0.45 -13.29
C PRO A 59 27.10 -0.19 -13.30
N VAL A 60 26.48 -0.26 -12.13
CA VAL A 60 25.14 -0.80 -11.96
C VAL A 60 24.29 0.12 -11.11
N VAL A 61 23.00 0.16 -11.41
CA VAL A 61 21.99 0.76 -10.54
C VAL A 61 21.08 -0.31 -9.96
N VAL A 62 20.66 -0.11 -8.72
CA VAL A 62 19.89 -1.11 -7.98
C VAL A 62 18.77 -0.43 -7.21
N ASP A 63 17.60 -1.05 -7.18
CA ASP A 63 16.50 -0.65 -6.30
C ASP A 63 16.93 -0.64 -4.82
N TYR A 64 16.45 0.34 -4.05
CA TYR A 64 16.80 0.52 -2.63
C TYR A 64 16.55 -0.73 -1.80
N ASN A 65 15.38 -1.36 -1.90
CA ASN A 65 15.05 -2.51 -1.07
C ASN A 65 15.90 -3.73 -1.44
N THR A 66 16.15 -3.90 -2.74
CA THR A 66 17.03 -4.95 -3.24
C THR A 66 18.43 -4.79 -2.67
N LEU A 67 19.04 -3.62 -2.81
CA LEU A 67 20.40 -3.38 -2.35
C LEU A 67 20.53 -3.55 -0.82
N VAL A 68 19.64 -2.90 -0.07
CA VAL A 68 19.78 -2.81 1.40
C VAL A 68 19.30 -4.08 2.10
N TRP A 69 18.14 -4.62 1.73
CA TRP A 69 17.54 -5.73 2.48
C TRP A 69 17.93 -7.11 1.95
N VAL A 70 18.18 -7.25 0.66
CA VAL A 70 18.59 -8.53 0.06
C VAL A 70 20.10 -8.69 0.09
N TYR A 71 20.85 -7.65 -0.32
CA TYR A 71 22.31 -7.72 -0.42
C TYR A 71 23.04 -7.13 0.80
N GLY A 72 22.37 -6.34 1.64
CA GLY A 72 23.00 -5.69 2.80
C GLY A 72 24.03 -4.63 2.41
N GLY A 73 23.86 -4.02 1.25
CA GLY A 73 24.82 -3.10 0.64
C GLY A 73 24.42 -1.63 0.69
N SER A 74 25.28 -0.82 0.10
CA SER A 74 25.19 0.63 0.01
C SER A 74 25.77 1.17 -1.30
N LEU A 75 25.55 2.45 -1.58
CA LEU A 75 26.09 3.14 -2.75
C LEU A 75 27.63 3.03 -2.74
N GLY A 76 28.23 2.67 -3.88
CA GLY A 76 29.68 2.48 -4.06
C GLY A 76 30.19 1.08 -3.72
N ASP A 77 29.34 0.19 -3.20
CA ASP A 77 29.73 -1.21 -2.98
C ASP A 77 29.99 -1.93 -4.29
N VAL A 78 30.89 -2.91 -4.22
CA VAL A 78 31.32 -3.70 -5.38
C VAL A 78 30.91 -5.16 -5.20
N TYR A 79 30.35 -5.73 -6.27
CA TYR A 79 29.91 -7.12 -6.33
C TYR A 79 30.65 -7.84 -7.45
N GLU A 80 31.20 -9.01 -7.16
CA GLU A 80 31.82 -9.87 -8.16
C GLU A 80 30.76 -10.74 -8.83
N VAL A 81 30.77 -10.77 -10.16
CA VAL A 81 29.97 -11.69 -10.97
C VAL A 81 30.85 -12.49 -11.90
N GLU A 82 30.49 -13.75 -12.12
CA GLU A 82 31.15 -14.61 -13.09
C GLU A 82 30.39 -14.55 -14.42
N GLY A 83 31.05 -14.07 -15.47
CA GLY A 83 30.51 -14.09 -16.83
C GLY A 83 30.63 -15.46 -17.49
N ASP A 84 30.03 -15.64 -18.69
CA ASP A 84 29.89 -16.95 -19.35
C ASP A 84 31.20 -17.70 -19.59
N ARG A 85 32.30 -16.97 -19.74
CA ARG A 85 33.62 -17.54 -20.07
C ARG A 85 34.51 -17.72 -18.83
N GLY A 86 33.92 -17.76 -17.65
CA GLY A 86 34.63 -17.88 -16.36
C GLY A 86 35.45 -16.64 -16.00
N ARG A 87 35.23 -15.51 -16.70
CA ARG A 87 35.84 -14.23 -16.35
C ARG A 87 35.04 -13.57 -15.25
N VAL A 88 35.72 -13.17 -14.18
CA VAL A 88 35.11 -12.41 -13.08
C VAL A 88 35.10 -10.93 -13.45
N TYR A 89 33.94 -10.29 -13.29
CA TYR A 89 33.74 -8.87 -13.47
C TYR A 89 33.34 -8.24 -12.13
N GLU A 90 33.87 -7.07 -11.85
CA GLU A 90 33.46 -6.25 -10.70
C GLU A 90 32.34 -5.30 -11.12
N MET A 91 31.22 -5.32 -10.42
CA MET A 91 30.08 -4.43 -10.59
C MET A 91 30.04 -3.40 -9.47
N GLU A 92 30.08 -2.11 -9.79
CA GLU A 92 30.07 -1.01 -8.82
C GLU A 92 28.70 -0.34 -8.79
N VAL A 93 28.09 -0.26 -7.60
CA VAL A 93 26.79 0.39 -7.43
C VAL A 93 26.95 1.91 -7.52
N VAL A 94 26.57 2.49 -8.66
CA VAL A 94 26.69 3.94 -8.94
C VAL A 94 25.41 4.72 -8.65
N GLY A 95 24.28 4.02 -8.49
CA GLY A 95 22.99 4.62 -8.15
C GLY A 95 22.07 3.67 -7.40
N VAL A 96 21.34 4.24 -6.43
CA VAL A 96 20.29 3.55 -5.68
C VAL A 96 18.95 4.16 -6.07
N MET A 97 18.14 3.38 -6.78
CA MET A 97 16.85 3.79 -7.31
C MET A 97 15.76 3.77 -6.24
N GLU A 98 14.72 4.56 -6.46
CA GLU A 98 13.42 4.33 -5.80
C GLU A 98 12.82 2.98 -6.22
N MET A 99 11.81 2.53 -5.48
CA MET A 99 11.13 1.27 -5.77
C MET A 99 10.54 1.24 -7.17
N SER A 100 10.85 0.17 -7.91
CA SER A 100 10.43 0.00 -9.30
C SER A 100 10.06 -1.45 -9.64
N ILE A 101 9.55 -1.65 -10.86
CA ILE A 101 9.27 -2.98 -11.42
C ILE A 101 10.53 -3.85 -11.61
N PHE A 102 11.72 -3.25 -11.53
CA PHE A 102 13.00 -3.95 -11.70
C PHE A 102 13.59 -4.48 -10.39
N GLY A 103 12.80 -4.48 -9.31
CA GLY A 103 13.21 -5.04 -8.02
C GLY A 103 13.81 -6.44 -8.15
N GLY A 104 14.86 -6.71 -7.37
CA GLY A 104 15.62 -7.96 -7.40
C GLY A 104 16.72 -8.03 -8.46
N SER A 105 16.88 -7.01 -9.31
CA SER A 105 17.88 -6.99 -10.40
C SER A 105 18.83 -5.80 -10.30
N PHE A 106 20.05 -6.00 -10.82
CA PHE A 106 21.08 -4.99 -11.01
C PHE A 106 21.00 -4.54 -12.47
N LEU A 107 20.82 -3.24 -12.72
CA LEU A 107 20.58 -2.72 -14.06
C LEU A 107 21.85 -2.03 -14.56
N THR A 108 22.22 -2.30 -15.81
CA THR A 108 23.33 -1.65 -16.52
C THR A 108 22.98 -1.55 -18.00
N SER A 109 23.87 -0.99 -18.84
CA SER A 109 23.62 -0.96 -20.30
C SER A 109 23.64 -2.36 -20.91
N LEU A 110 22.79 -2.56 -21.92
CA LEU A 110 22.72 -3.81 -22.67
C LEU A 110 24.09 -4.19 -23.27
N ASP A 111 24.81 -3.21 -23.82
CA ASP A 111 26.16 -3.39 -24.36
C ASP A 111 27.15 -3.98 -23.35
N LEU A 112 27.10 -3.53 -22.09
CA LEU A 112 27.95 -4.08 -21.04
C LEU A 112 27.51 -5.48 -20.63
N VAL A 113 26.20 -5.76 -20.58
CA VAL A 113 25.69 -7.11 -20.33
C VAL A 113 26.13 -8.08 -21.41
N GLU A 114 26.01 -7.73 -22.69
CA GLU A 114 26.47 -8.56 -23.81
C GLU A 114 27.99 -8.78 -23.80
N ARG A 115 28.78 -7.84 -23.24
CA ARG A 115 30.22 -8.02 -23.02
C ARG A 115 30.56 -8.97 -21.88
N VAL A 116 29.77 -8.96 -20.80
CA VAL A 116 29.95 -9.82 -19.62
C VAL A 116 29.42 -11.23 -19.88
N TYR A 117 28.26 -11.34 -20.54
CA TYR A 117 27.51 -12.56 -20.81
C TYR A 117 27.25 -12.75 -22.33
N PRO A 118 28.28 -12.90 -23.17
CA PRO A 118 28.12 -12.96 -24.62
C PRO A 118 27.38 -14.18 -25.14
N ASP A 119 27.34 -15.27 -24.38
CA ASP A 119 26.79 -16.56 -24.79
C ASP A 119 25.41 -16.82 -24.15
N SER A 120 25.06 -16.11 -23.06
CA SER A 120 23.79 -16.24 -22.33
C SER A 120 22.92 -14.97 -22.30
N ALA A 121 23.42 -13.82 -22.76
CA ALA A 121 22.59 -12.62 -22.91
C ALA A 121 21.41 -12.90 -23.86
N ALA A 122 20.20 -12.85 -23.31
CA ALA A 122 18.97 -13.12 -24.03
C ALA A 122 17.92 -12.05 -23.71
N TYR A 123 17.22 -11.59 -24.76
CA TYR A 123 16.07 -10.70 -24.63
C TYR A 123 14.89 -11.46 -24.03
N THR A 124 14.78 -11.42 -22.71
CA THR A 124 13.77 -12.17 -21.94
C THR A 124 12.68 -11.26 -21.36
N TYR A 125 12.92 -9.95 -21.32
CA TYR A 125 11.99 -8.95 -20.82
C TYR A 125 11.66 -7.95 -21.91
N PHE A 126 10.38 -7.67 -22.06
CA PHE A 126 9.86 -6.70 -23.03
C PHE A 126 8.93 -5.75 -22.29
N LEU A 127 9.08 -4.46 -22.59
CA LEU A 127 8.19 -3.41 -22.10
C LEU A 127 7.37 -2.92 -23.28
N PHE A 128 6.04 -3.01 -23.16
CA PHE A 128 5.12 -2.56 -24.18
C PHE A 128 4.33 -1.36 -23.68
N ASP A 129 4.25 -0.30 -24.48
CA ASP A 129 3.34 0.80 -24.24
C ASP A 129 1.93 0.42 -24.74
N SER A 130 0.92 0.56 -23.86
CA SER A 130 -0.47 0.30 -24.22
C SER A 130 -1.08 1.37 -25.12
N GLY A 131 -0.46 2.55 -25.21
CA GLY A 131 -0.94 3.68 -25.99
C GLY A 131 -2.38 4.01 -25.64
N ALA A 132 -3.28 3.98 -26.64
CA ALA A 132 -4.70 4.26 -26.46
C ALA A 132 -5.53 3.05 -25.98
N MET A 133 -4.97 1.84 -25.94
CA MET A 133 -5.64 0.63 -25.49
C MET A 133 -5.50 0.45 -23.97
N SER A 134 -6.42 -0.26 -23.32
CA SER A 134 -6.23 -0.61 -21.91
C SER A 134 -5.10 -1.64 -21.75
N PRO A 135 -4.23 -1.52 -20.72
CA PRO A 135 -3.13 -2.46 -20.50
C PRO A 135 -3.58 -3.93 -20.41
N GLU A 136 -4.75 -4.19 -19.81
CA GLU A 136 -5.29 -5.54 -19.63
C GLU A 136 -5.69 -6.16 -20.97
N LYS A 137 -6.18 -5.33 -21.89
CA LYS A 137 -6.56 -5.79 -23.23
C LYS A 137 -5.31 -6.07 -24.06
N LEU A 138 -4.29 -5.20 -23.98
CA LEU A 138 -3.00 -5.43 -24.65
C LEU A 138 -2.36 -6.72 -24.18
N ALA A 139 -2.25 -6.92 -22.86
CA ALA A 139 -1.67 -8.12 -22.26
C ALA A 139 -2.35 -9.39 -22.80
N LYS A 140 -3.69 -9.40 -22.80
CA LYS A 140 -4.46 -10.54 -23.31
C LYS A 140 -4.25 -10.79 -24.81
N GLU A 141 -4.16 -9.73 -25.63
CA GLU A 141 -3.88 -9.87 -27.07
C GLU A 141 -2.46 -10.42 -27.31
N LEU A 142 -1.47 -9.96 -26.55
CA LEU A 142 -0.09 -10.44 -26.61
C LEU A 142 0.01 -11.91 -26.20
N GLU A 143 -0.62 -12.32 -25.10
CA GLU A 143 -0.68 -13.73 -24.68
C GLU A 143 -1.39 -14.60 -25.71
N THR A 144 -2.47 -14.12 -26.31
CA THR A 144 -3.20 -14.88 -27.34
C THR A 144 -2.35 -15.07 -28.60
N ALA A 145 -1.58 -14.06 -28.98
CA ALA A 145 -0.75 -14.10 -30.20
C ALA A 145 0.58 -14.84 -30.01
N PHE A 146 1.19 -14.75 -28.82
CA PHE A 146 2.56 -15.21 -28.57
C PHE A 146 2.70 -16.18 -27.39
N GLY A 147 1.59 -16.59 -26.76
CA GLY A 147 1.60 -17.54 -25.64
C GLY A 147 2.24 -18.88 -25.99
N ASP A 148 2.10 -19.34 -27.24
CA ASP A 148 2.76 -20.56 -27.73
C ASP A 148 4.29 -20.44 -27.80
N LEU A 149 4.81 -19.21 -27.86
CA LEU A 149 6.25 -18.92 -27.78
C LEU A 149 6.72 -18.69 -26.33
N GLY A 150 5.82 -18.83 -25.35
CA GLY A 150 6.12 -18.64 -23.93
C GLY A 150 6.04 -17.18 -23.46
N LEU A 151 5.43 -16.28 -24.23
CA LEU A 151 5.20 -14.90 -23.77
C LEU A 151 4.14 -14.89 -22.65
N ASP A 152 4.55 -14.46 -21.46
CA ASP A 152 3.68 -14.15 -20.32
C ASP A 152 3.58 -12.62 -20.21
N ALA A 153 2.46 -12.07 -20.65
CA ALA A 153 2.28 -10.62 -20.69
C ALA A 153 1.46 -10.16 -19.48
N ARG A 154 2.09 -9.40 -18.59
CA ARG A 154 1.46 -8.87 -17.38
C ARG A 154 1.39 -7.36 -17.43
N THR A 155 0.41 -6.80 -16.74
CA THR A 155 0.33 -5.33 -16.59
C THR A 155 1.36 -4.85 -15.58
N THR A 156 1.87 -3.62 -15.75
CA THR A 156 2.77 -2.99 -14.77
C THR A 156 2.17 -2.96 -13.37
N VAL A 157 0.85 -2.73 -13.27
CA VAL A 157 0.12 -2.73 -12.00
C VAL A 157 0.16 -4.10 -11.32
N GLU A 158 0.00 -5.18 -12.08
CA GLU A 158 0.07 -6.55 -11.56
C GLU A 158 1.48 -6.88 -11.06
N VAL A 159 2.53 -6.54 -11.82
CA VAL A 159 3.92 -6.73 -11.40
C VAL A 159 4.23 -5.96 -10.11
N VAL A 160 3.77 -4.71 -10.01
CA VAL A 160 3.91 -3.90 -8.79
C VAL A 160 3.14 -4.55 -7.62
N GLN A 161 1.93 -5.05 -7.85
CA GLN A 161 1.14 -5.74 -6.81
C GLN A 161 1.77 -7.04 -6.36
N GLU A 162 2.46 -7.77 -7.23
CA GLU A 162 3.21 -8.98 -6.87
C GLU A 162 4.44 -8.63 -6.03
N ASN A 163 5.21 -7.61 -6.45
CA ASN A 163 6.36 -7.11 -5.70
C ASN A 163 5.97 -6.57 -4.31
N LEU A 164 4.81 -5.91 -4.22
CA LEU A 164 4.24 -5.38 -2.97
C LEU A 164 3.25 -6.34 -2.29
N GLY A 165 3.09 -7.57 -2.80
CA GLY A 165 1.96 -8.44 -2.44
C GLY A 165 1.93 -8.81 -0.96
N TYR A 166 3.10 -8.98 -0.37
CA TYR A 166 3.26 -9.25 1.07
C TYR A 166 2.81 -8.05 1.91
N GLU A 167 3.21 -6.83 1.54
CA GLU A 167 2.83 -5.60 2.24
C GLU A 167 1.32 -5.33 2.09
N LEU A 168 0.80 -5.47 0.87
CA LEU A 168 -0.62 -5.27 0.57
C LEU A 168 -1.49 -6.30 1.31
N SER A 169 -1.06 -7.56 1.40
CA SER A 169 -1.79 -8.60 2.14
C SER A 169 -1.82 -8.32 3.64
N PHE A 170 -0.71 -7.86 4.21
CA PHE A 170 -0.62 -7.44 5.60
C PHE A 170 -1.54 -6.24 5.89
N LEU A 171 -1.56 -5.23 5.01
CA LEU A 171 -2.47 -4.09 5.12
C LEU A 171 -3.95 -4.52 4.99
N ARG A 172 -4.27 -5.47 4.09
CA ARG A 172 -5.62 -6.03 3.97
C ARG A 172 -6.07 -6.74 5.24
N LEU A 173 -5.17 -7.46 5.92
CA LEU A 173 -5.48 -8.09 7.20
C LEU A 173 -5.81 -7.04 8.27
N PHE A 174 -5.01 -5.98 8.37
CA PHE A 174 -5.34 -4.86 9.26
C PHE A 174 -6.64 -4.17 8.88
N GLN A 175 -6.91 -3.95 7.60
CA GLN A 175 -8.16 -3.40 7.13
C GLN A 175 -9.36 -4.27 7.56
N ALA A 176 -9.22 -5.60 7.50
CA ALA A 176 -10.24 -6.52 7.99
C ALA A 176 -10.45 -6.39 9.51
N TYR A 177 -9.37 -6.28 10.29
CA TYR A 177 -9.47 -6.04 11.74
C TYR A 177 -10.08 -4.67 12.07
N LEU A 178 -9.75 -3.63 11.32
CA LEU A 178 -10.33 -2.29 11.48
C LEU A 178 -11.83 -2.29 11.12
N ALA A 179 -12.22 -2.99 10.04
CA ALA A 179 -13.62 -3.16 9.67
C ALA A 179 -14.39 -3.94 10.75
N LEU A 180 -13.79 -4.99 11.32
CA LEU A 180 -14.38 -5.71 12.45
C LEU A 180 -14.51 -4.80 13.68
N GLY A 181 -13.49 -4.00 14.00
CA GLY A 181 -13.53 -3.02 15.07
C GLY A 181 -14.64 -1.99 14.87
N LEU A 182 -14.88 -1.56 13.63
CA LEU A 182 -15.96 -0.65 13.26
C LEU A 182 -17.34 -1.28 13.55
N VAL A 183 -17.53 -2.55 13.17
CA VAL A 183 -18.77 -3.31 13.43
C VAL A 183 -19.00 -3.46 14.94
N VAL A 184 -17.98 -3.87 15.69
CA VAL A 184 -18.06 -4.01 17.15
C VAL A 184 -18.34 -2.66 17.81
N GLY A 185 -17.71 -1.58 17.34
CA GLY A 185 -17.97 -0.22 17.80
C GLY A 185 -19.42 0.22 17.56
N ALA A 186 -19.97 -0.04 16.37
CA ALA A 186 -21.35 0.26 16.04
C ALA A 186 -22.35 -0.52 16.92
N LEU A 187 -22.10 -1.81 17.15
CA LEU A 187 -22.90 -2.63 18.08
C LEU A 187 -22.81 -2.11 19.52
N GLY A 188 -21.62 -1.71 19.96
CA GLY A 188 -21.40 -1.10 21.28
C GLY A 188 -22.19 0.19 21.48
N LEU A 189 -22.20 1.08 20.47
CA LEU A 189 -23.03 2.28 20.47
C LEU A 189 -24.53 1.94 20.53
N GLY A 190 -24.99 0.92 19.80
CA GLY A 190 -26.37 0.44 19.87
C GLY A 190 -26.74 -0.10 21.25
N ALA A 191 -25.86 -0.88 21.88
CA ALA A 191 -26.06 -1.40 23.23
C ALA A 191 -26.11 -0.26 24.27
N LEU A 192 -25.24 0.74 24.14
CA LEU A 192 -25.26 1.93 25.00
C LEU A 192 -26.57 2.71 24.83
N ALA A 193 -27.04 2.91 23.60
CA ALA A 193 -28.32 3.55 23.31
C ALA A 193 -29.50 2.80 23.95
N ALA A 194 -29.49 1.47 23.87
CA ALA A 194 -30.51 0.63 24.49
C ALA A 194 -30.51 0.74 26.02
N ARG A 195 -29.33 0.83 26.64
CA ARG A 195 -29.19 1.05 28.08
C ARG A 195 -29.69 2.44 28.50
N GLU A 196 -29.31 3.48 27.77
CA GLU A 196 -29.74 4.85 28.04
C GLU A 196 -31.27 4.99 28.02
N VAL A 197 -31.93 4.39 27.03
CA VAL A 197 -33.39 4.33 26.95
C VAL A 197 -34.00 3.67 28.19
N GLN A 198 -33.38 2.60 28.71
CA GLN A 198 -33.87 1.91 29.91
C GLN A 198 -33.73 2.78 31.16
N ASP A 199 -32.58 3.44 31.32
CA ASP A 199 -32.29 4.31 32.46
C ASP A 199 -33.22 5.55 32.45
N ARG A 200 -33.55 6.08 31.26
CA ARG A 200 -34.42 7.26 31.08
C ARG A 200 -35.92 6.93 30.90
N ARG A 201 -36.37 5.70 31.19
CA ARG A 201 -37.80 5.32 31.08
C ARG A 201 -38.75 6.22 31.88
N ARG A 202 -38.32 6.70 33.05
CA ARG A 202 -39.11 7.60 33.91
C ARG A 202 -39.32 8.96 33.26
N GLU A 203 -38.29 9.51 32.63
CA GLU A 203 -38.35 10.79 31.90
C GLU A 203 -39.26 10.67 30.67
N ILE A 204 -39.15 9.56 29.94
CA ILE A 204 -40.03 9.24 28.80
C ILE A 204 -41.50 9.17 29.23
N GLY A 205 -41.77 8.52 30.38
CA GLY A 205 -43.10 8.49 30.99
C GLY A 205 -43.61 9.88 31.37
N GLY A 206 -42.75 10.72 31.95
CA GLY A 206 -43.07 12.11 32.29
C GLY A 206 -43.39 12.97 31.07
N MET A 207 -42.58 12.90 30.01
CA MET A 207 -42.83 13.61 28.75
C MET A 207 -44.15 13.19 28.11
N LYS A 208 -44.44 11.88 28.08
CA LYS A 208 -45.73 11.35 27.59
C LYS A 208 -46.91 11.82 28.43
N ALA A 209 -46.76 11.93 29.76
CA ALA A 209 -47.80 12.44 30.67
C ALA A 209 -48.09 13.94 30.46
N LEU A 210 -47.08 14.71 30.06
CA LEU A 210 -47.23 16.12 29.64
C LEU A 210 -47.83 16.29 28.23
N GLY A 211 -48.18 15.18 27.57
CA GLY A 211 -48.83 15.20 26.25
C GLY A 211 -47.88 15.22 25.06
N TRP A 212 -46.58 14.96 25.25
CA TRP A 212 -45.65 14.90 24.11
C TRP A 212 -45.97 13.68 23.21
N PRO A 213 -46.07 13.88 21.89
CA PRO A 213 -46.30 12.76 20.98
C PRO A 213 -45.06 11.87 20.93
N GLY A 214 -45.25 10.54 20.84
CA GLY A 214 -44.14 9.58 20.82
C GLY A 214 -43.11 9.84 19.72
N ARG A 215 -43.51 10.47 18.61
CA ARG A 215 -42.61 10.92 17.53
C ARG A 215 -41.62 12.00 17.98
N MET A 216 -42.05 12.95 18.82
CA MET A 216 -41.19 14.03 19.31
C MET A 216 -40.17 13.47 20.31
N VAL A 217 -40.60 12.58 21.19
CA VAL A 217 -39.70 11.83 22.09
C VAL A 217 -38.66 11.05 21.27
N TRP A 218 -39.09 10.31 20.25
CA TRP A 218 -38.19 9.57 19.35
C TRP A 218 -37.17 10.46 18.63
N GLN A 219 -37.57 11.63 18.15
CA GLN A 219 -36.68 12.59 17.47
C GLN A 219 -35.61 13.14 18.41
N THR A 220 -35.96 13.44 19.67
CA THR A 220 -34.98 13.92 20.67
C THR A 220 -33.88 12.89 20.88
N PHE A 221 -34.23 11.63 21.14
CA PHE A 221 -33.24 10.56 21.33
C PHE A 221 -32.42 10.29 20.07
N LEU A 222 -33.05 10.28 18.89
CA LEU A 222 -32.29 10.10 17.65
C LEU A 222 -31.27 11.22 17.43
N SER A 223 -31.65 12.47 17.74
CA SER A 223 -30.74 13.61 17.59
C SER A 223 -29.53 13.53 18.54
N GLU A 224 -29.73 13.05 19.77
CA GLU A 224 -28.66 12.82 20.75
C GLU A 224 -27.66 11.78 20.23
N GLN A 225 -28.16 10.66 19.67
CA GLN A 225 -27.31 9.62 19.09
C GLN A 225 -26.55 10.07 17.84
N VAL A 226 -27.16 10.91 17.00
CA VAL A 226 -26.49 11.49 15.83
C VAL A 226 -25.34 12.39 16.27
N TRP A 227 -25.51 13.19 17.33
CA TRP A 227 -24.44 14.02 17.87
C TRP A 227 -23.25 13.19 18.39
N PHE A 228 -23.51 12.09 19.11
CA PHE A 228 -22.45 11.18 19.53
C PHE A 228 -21.73 10.52 18.34
N ALA A 229 -22.47 10.11 17.31
CA ALA A 229 -21.88 9.54 16.10
C ALA A 229 -20.98 10.56 15.37
N ILE A 230 -21.44 11.81 15.21
CA ILE A 230 -20.66 12.90 14.60
C ILE A 230 -19.39 13.17 15.43
N ALA A 231 -19.51 13.28 16.76
CA ALA A 231 -18.36 13.50 17.63
C ALA A 231 -17.33 12.36 17.51
N GLY A 232 -17.78 11.11 17.45
CA GLY A 232 -16.91 9.95 17.24
C GLY A 232 -16.17 10.00 15.91
N VAL A 233 -16.88 10.35 14.82
CA VAL A 233 -16.25 10.52 13.49
C VAL A 233 -15.20 11.64 13.51
N LEU A 234 -15.51 12.78 14.14
CA LEU A 234 -14.57 13.91 14.24
C LEU A 234 -13.29 13.52 15.00
N VAL A 235 -13.44 12.85 16.15
CA VAL A 235 -12.30 12.36 16.94
C VAL A 235 -11.48 11.35 16.12
N GLY A 236 -12.12 10.47 15.36
CA GLY A 236 -11.45 9.53 14.47
C GLY A 236 -10.66 10.21 13.36
N ILE A 237 -11.24 11.23 12.70
CA ILE A 237 -10.56 12.02 11.66
C ILE A 237 -9.34 12.75 12.23
N ILE A 238 -9.48 13.36 13.42
CA ILE A 238 -8.37 14.03 14.09
C ILE A 238 -7.26 13.03 14.44
N GLY A 239 -7.60 11.87 15.00
CA GLY A 239 -6.65 10.81 15.30
C GLY A 239 -5.91 10.32 14.05
N ALA A 240 -6.63 10.15 12.93
CA ALA A 240 -6.02 9.78 11.65
C ALA A 240 -5.06 10.87 11.15
N ALA A 241 -5.44 12.15 11.23
CA ALA A 241 -4.57 13.26 10.85
C ALA A 241 -3.28 13.29 11.68
N ILE A 242 -3.37 13.09 13.00
CA ILE A 242 -2.20 13.01 13.88
C ILE A 242 -1.29 11.83 13.50
N ALA A 243 -1.87 10.65 13.26
CA ALA A 243 -1.11 9.47 12.87
C ALA A 243 -0.38 9.67 11.52
N ILE A 244 -1.05 10.27 10.54
CA ILE A 244 -0.46 10.62 9.24
C ILE A 244 0.75 11.53 9.43
N VAL A 245 0.61 12.59 10.23
CA VAL A 245 1.69 13.55 10.51
C VAL A 245 2.86 12.86 11.24
N ALA A 246 2.57 11.96 12.18
CA ALA A 246 3.60 11.25 12.95
C ALA A 246 4.42 10.25 12.11
N VAL A 247 3.81 9.64 11.09
CA VAL A 247 4.47 8.65 10.22
C VAL A 247 5.12 9.28 8.99
N SER A 248 4.66 10.46 8.57
CA SER A 248 5.27 11.15 7.42
C SER A 248 6.74 11.52 7.70
N PRO A 249 7.69 11.22 6.78
CA PRO A 249 9.09 11.65 6.89
C PRO A 249 9.27 13.19 6.90
N GLY A 250 8.18 13.92 6.65
CA GLY A 250 8.13 15.35 6.37
C GLY A 250 8.34 16.29 7.55
N TRP A 251 8.72 15.85 8.75
CA TRP A 251 9.23 16.80 9.76
C TRP A 251 10.51 17.52 9.27
N LEU A 252 11.22 16.99 8.25
CA LEU A 252 12.50 17.51 7.75
C LEU A 252 12.64 17.72 6.22
N GLY A 253 11.57 17.69 5.40
CA GLY A 253 11.65 18.37 4.09
C GLY A 253 11.17 17.69 2.81
N SER A 254 10.25 16.73 2.84
CA SER A 254 9.53 16.37 1.61
C SER A 254 8.05 16.16 1.90
N LEU A 255 7.23 17.13 1.47
CA LEU A 255 5.78 16.98 1.39
C LEU A 255 5.44 16.18 0.14
N THR A 256 5.84 14.90 0.09
CA THR A 256 5.24 13.98 -0.88
C THR A 256 3.73 14.00 -0.66
N ALA A 257 2.96 14.22 -1.73
CA ALA A 257 1.51 14.38 -1.67
C ALA A 257 0.87 13.18 -0.93
N ILE A 258 0.52 13.39 0.34
CA ILE A 258 -0.15 12.38 1.13
C ILE A 258 -1.54 12.20 0.52
N TYR A 259 -1.77 11.04 -0.09
CA TYR A 259 -3.07 10.69 -0.63
C TYR A 259 -4.06 10.47 0.53
N PHE A 260 -5.00 11.41 0.71
CA PHE A 260 -6.09 11.30 1.67
C PHE A 260 -7.35 10.77 0.96
N PRO A 261 -7.80 9.53 1.22
CA PRO A 261 -8.94 8.93 0.53
C PRO A 261 -10.28 9.47 1.09
N ALA A 262 -10.55 10.75 0.83
CA ALA A 262 -11.72 11.46 1.37
C ALA A 262 -13.05 10.74 1.06
N GLY A 263 -13.17 10.13 -0.12
CA GLY A 263 -14.36 9.37 -0.51
C GLY A 263 -14.63 8.16 0.39
N THR A 264 -13.60 7.37 0.70
CA THR A 264 -13.71 6.22 1.58
C THR A 264 -14.03 6.64 3.01
N VAL A 265 -13.38 7.70 3.51
CA VAL A 265 -13.64 8.24 4.85
C VAL A 265 -15.09 8.73 4.97
N ALA A 266 -15.59 9.47 3.96
CA ALA A 266 -16.97 9.93 3.93
C ALA A 266 -17.97 8.75 3.91
N MET A 267 -17.70 7.71 3.13
CA MET A 267 -18.52 6.50 3.08
C MET A 267 -18.56 5.78 4.43
N LEU A 268 -17.41 5.63 5.10
CA LEU A 268 -17.33 5.00 6.43
C LEU A 268 -18.03 5.84 7.51
N ALA A 269 -17.90 7.17 7.46
CA ALA A 269 -18.59 8.08 8.35
C ALA A 269 -20.12 7.96 8.17
N LEU A 270 -20.61 7.97 6.93
CA LEU A 270 -22.02 7.76 6.61
C LEU A 270 -22.52 6.39 7.09
N ALA A 271 -21.72 5.33 6.87
CA ALA A 271 -22.05 3.98 7.34
C ALA A 271 -22.15 3.93 8.87
N MET A 272 -21.26 4.59 9.60
CA MET A 272 -21.28 4.65 11.05
C MET A 272 -22.47 5.43 11.61
N VAL A 273 -22.75 6.61 11.05
CA VAL A 273 -23.93 7.40 11.43
C VAL A 273 -25.21 6.63 11.11
N GLY A 274 -25.26 5.93 9.97
CA GLY A 274 -26.35 5.05 9.59
C GLY A 274 -26.54 3.88 10.57
N ALA A 275 -25.46 3.18 10.92
CA ALA A 275 -25.50 2.06 11.86
C ALA A 275 -25.92 2.50 13.28
N ALA A 276 -25.40 3.64 13.76
CA ALA A 276 -25.82 4.23 15.02
C ALA A 276 -27.31 4.63 15.00
N GLY A 277 -27.78 5.23 13.90
CA GLY A 277 -29.19 5.58 13.70
C GLY A 277 -30.11 4.35 13.68
N LEU A 278 -29.69 3.26 13.06
CA LEU A 278 -30.41 1.98 13.05
C LEU A 278 -30.46 1.34 14.44
N GLY A 279 -29.35 1.34 15.20
CA GLY A 279 -29.33 0.87 16.59
C GLY A 279 -30.26 1.69 17.49
N ALA A 280 -30.23 3.02 17.34
CA ALA A 280 -31.12 3.93 18.05
C ALA A 280 -32.59 3.73 17.68
N LEU A 281 -32.89 3.44 16.41
CA LEU A 281 -34.25 3.12 15.93
C LEU A 281 -34.83 1.89 16.64
N VAL A 282 -34.03 0.84 16.81
CA VAL A 282 -34.44 -0.38 17.53
C VAL A 282 -34.71 -0.06 19.00
N ALA A 283 -33.76 0.57 19.68
CA ALA A 283 -33.88 0.95 21.09
C ALA A 283 -35.08 1.88 21.35
N ALA A 284 -35.27 2.89 20.48
CA ALA A 284 -36.33 3.87 20.64
C ALA A 284 -37.71 3.32 20.25
N ARG A 285 -37.79 2.33 19.35
CA ARG A 285 -39.03 1.58 19.10
C ARG A 285 -39.46 0.80 20.33
N ASP A 286 -38.50 0.18 21.02
CA ASP A 286 -38.77 -0.51 22.28
C ASP A 286 -39.19 0.48 23.39
N ALA A 287 -38.59 1.68 23.42
CA ALA A 287 -39.01 2.78 24.31
C ALA A 287 -40.45 3.26 24.05
N ALA A 288 -40.81 3.40 22.77
CA ALA A 288 -42.12 3.89 22.36
C ALA A 288 -43.25 2.96 22.79
N ARG A 289 -42.98 1.64 22.81
CA ARG A 289 -43.89 0.58 23.25
C ARG A 289 -44.09 0.54 24.77
N VAL A 290 -43.25 1.20 25.56
CA VAL A 290 -43.46 1.31 27.01
C VAL A 290 -44.66 2.22 27.28
N SER A 291 -45.70 1.64 27.88
CA SER A 291 -46.90 2.34 28.35
C SER A 291 -46.57 3.25 29.54
N ALA A 292 -47.17 4.44 29.59
CA ALA A 292 -47.01 5.37 30.71
C ALA A 292 -47.41 4.73 32.06
N ALA A 293 -48.41 3.84 32.04
CA ALA A 293 -48.87 3.11 33.23
C ALA A 293 -47.86 2.07 33.73
N ASP A 294 -47.02 1.52 32.86
CA ASP A 294 -46.01 0.52 33.23
C ASP A 294 -44.71 1.19 33.71
N ALA A 295 -44.37 2.36 33.15
CA ALA A 295 -43.25 3.17 33.62
C ALA A 295 -43.45 3.68 35.07
N MET A 296 -44.70 3.88 35.50
CA MET A 296 -45.04 4.30 36.86
C MET A 296 -45.23 3.14 37.84
N ARG A 297 -45.58 1.93 37.37
CA ARG A 297 -45.82 0.75 38.24
C ARG A 297 -44.55 0.09 38.78
N SER A 298 -43.39 0.33 38.19
CA SER A 298 -42.09 -0.15 38.72
C SER A 298 -41.61 0.62 39.97
N SER A 299 -42.55 1.19 40.74
CA SER A 299 -42.32 2.02 41.94
C SER A 299 -42.83 1.37 43.23
N GLN A 300 -43.24 0.10 43.18
CA GLN A 300 -43.47 -0.75 44.35
C GLN A 300 -42.44 -1.87 44.39
#